data_AF-A0A962V658-F1
#
_entry.id   AF-A0A962V658-F1
#
_cell.length_a   1.000
_cell.length_b   1.000
_cell.length_c   1.000
_cell.angle_alpha   90.00
_cell.angle_beta   90.00
_cell.angle_gamma   90.00
#
_symmetry.space_group_name_H-M   'P 1'
#
loop_
_entity.id
_entity.type
_entity.pdbx_description
1 polymer ?
#
loop_
_entity_poly.entity_id
_entity_poly.type
_entity_poly.pdbx_seq_one_letter_code
_entity_poly.pdbx_strand_id
1 'polypeptide(L)'
;MPISVFDLYKIGIGPSSSHTVGPMRAAREFVLTLQAEGVLEQVAGVRAELYGSLGATGKGHGSDKAVLLGLEGEQADVIDPESIAGILRRIRESGKLRLLGKREIAFTEKKHLLMHRRKSLPFHANGMRFSAFNESDATLDERVYYSVGGGFVVDEQAARGDDPLTTDATMLPYPFSSAAELLKLCAEHNASISQLVLANEQAFGRSEAEVRAELMRIWQVMQDCVTRGCQQHGILPGGMKVKRRAAQLHQQLTSHPETAMRDPLTVLDWVNLYALAVNEENAAGGRVVTAPTNG
;
A
#
# COMPACT_ATOMS: atom_id res chain seq x y z
N MET A 1 -1.93 -11.85 -18.75
CA MET A 1 -1.22 -10.67 -18.21
C MET A 1 0.04 -11.15 -17.50
N PRO A 2 1.21 -10.61 -17.84
CA PRO A 2 2.44 -10.91 -17.12
C PRO A 2 2.36 -10.32 -15.69
N ILE A 3 2.87 -11.04 -14.70
CA ILE A 3 2.93 -10.60 -13.29
C ILE A 3 4.40 -10.57 -12.89
N SER A 4 4.87 -9.43 -12.38
CA SER A 4 6.21 -9.31 -11.83
C SER A 4 6.26 -9.75 -10.36
N VAL A 5 7.40 -10.21 -9.88
CA VAL A 5 7.70 -10.40 -8.45
C VAL A 5 7.48 -9.10 -7.68
N PHE A 6 7.74 -7.95 -8.30
CA PHE A 6 7.50 -6.63 -7.71
C PHE A 6 6.01 -6.25 -7.70
N ASP A 7 5.16 -7.01 -8.38
CA ASP A 7 3.71 -6.91 -8.22
C ASP A 7 3.20 -7.56 -6.94
N LEU A 8 3.88 -8.62 -6.50
CA LEU A 8 3.57 -9.38 -5.30
C LEU A 8 4.17 -8.73 -4.05
N TYR A 9 5.43 -8.28 -4.16
CA TYR A 9 6.19 -7.71 -3.05
C TYR A 9 6.40 -6.21 -3.23
N LYS A 10 5.49 -5.42 -2.65
CA LYS A 10 5.48 -3.96 -2.70
C LYS A 10 5.76 -3.40 -1.31
N ILE A 11 6.76 -2.53 -1.24
CA ILE A 11 6.99 -1.73 -0.04
C ILE A 11 5.85 -0.72 0.09
N GLY A 12 5.30 -0.60 1.30
CA GLY A 12 4.16 0.25 1.58
C GLY A 12 4.04 0.55 3.07
N ILE A 13 2.87 1.07 3.46
CA ILE A 13 2.51 1.29 4.86
C ILE A 13 1.28 0.48 5.24
N GLY A 14 1.21 0.07 6.49
CA GLY A 14 0.04 -0.59 7.06
C GLY A 14 -1.13 0.36 7.30
N PRO A 15 -2.30 -0.16 7.68
CA PRO A 15 -2.60 -1.58 7.90
C PRO A 15 -3.11 -2.35 6.67
N SER A 16 -3.44 -1.68 5.56
CA SER A 16 -4.16 -2.32 4.46
C SER A 16 -3.69 -1.87 3.08
N SER A 17 -3.40 -2.83 2.20
CA SER A 17 -3.10 -2.51 0.80
C SER A 17 -4.31 -1.90 0.09
N SER A 18 -5.52 -2.41 0.35
CA SER A 18 -6.74 -1.95 -0.33
C SER A 18 -7.36 -0.70 0.30
N HIS A 19 -7.18 -0.49 1.61
CA HIS A 19 -7.80 0.61 2.35
C HIS A 19 -6.81 1.68 2.82
N THR A 20 -5.50 1.48 2.66
CA THR A 20 -4.47 2.49 2.96
C THR A 20 -3.68 2.82 1.71
N VAL A 21 -2.98 1.85 1.12
CA VAL A 21 -2.10 2.09 -0.05
C VAL A 21 -2.90 2.52 -1.27
N GLY A 22 -4.01 1.82 -1.58
CA GLY A 22 -4.89 2.16 -2.70
C GLY A 22 -5.44 3.59 -2.63
N PRO A 23 -6.11 4.00 -1.53
CA PRO A 23 -6.61 5.37 -1.38
C PRO A 23 -5.53 6.45 -1.43
N MET A 24 -4.35 6.20 -0.87
CA MET A 24 -3.22 7.12 -0.96
C MET A 24 -2.76 7.32 -2.40
N ARG A 25 -2.63 6.23 -3.15
CA ARG A 25 -2.28 6.27 -4.58
C ARG A 25 -3.34 6.98 -5.41
N ALA A 26 -4.62 6.66 -5.22
CA ALA A 26 -5.72 7.30 -5.95
C ALA A 26 -5.77 8.81 -5.71
N ALA A 27 -5.61 9.24 -4.46
CA ALA A 27 -5.58 10.65 -4.10
C ALA A 27 -4.39 11.39 -4.75
N ARG A 28 -3.21 10.77 -4.75
CA ARG A 28 -2.02 11.35 -5.39
C ARG A 28 -2.17 11.43 -6.91
N GLU A 29 -2.66 10.36 -7.52
CA GLU A 29 -2.90 10.27 -8.97
C GLU A 29 -3.85 11.35 -9.45
N PHE A 30 -4.92 11.60 -8.70
CA PHE A 30 -5.85 12.69 -8.97
C PHE A 30 -5.15 14.05 -9.04
N VAL A 31 -4.34 14.40 -8.03
CA VAL A 31 -3.68 15.71 -8.00
C VAL A 31 -2.55 15.81 -9.04
N LEU A 32 -1.85 14.71 -9.33
CA LEU A 32 -0.90 14.66 -10.44
C LEU A 32 -1.60 14.92 -11.78
N THR A 33 -2.81 14.40 -11.95
CA THR A 33 -3.57 14.66 -13.17
C THR A 33 -3.94 16.13 -13.29
N LEU A 34 -4.42 16.76 -12.20
CA LEU A 34 -4.69 18.22 -12.18
C LEU A 34 -3.43 19.04 -12.55
N GLN A 35 -2.25 18.57 -12.14
CA GLN A 35 -0.98 19.20 -12.52
C GLN A 35 -0.66 19.00 -13.99
N ALA A 36 -0.81 17.78 -14.52
CA ALA A 36 -0.55 17.46 -15.92
C ALA A 36 -1.48 18.23 -16.87
N GLU A 37 -2.73 18.46 -16.46
CA GLU A 37 -3.73 19.23 -17.21
C GLU A 37 -3.59 20.75 -17.02
N GLY A 38 -2.65 21.21 -16.19
CA GLY A 38 -2.37 22.64 -15.99
C GLY A 38 -3.42 23.39 -15.17
N VAL A 39 -4.32 22.68 -14.47
CA VAL A 39 -5.41 23.29 -13.69
C VAL A 39 -5.11 23.37 -12.18
N LEU A 40 -4.02 22.75 -11.71
CA LEU A 40 -3.65 22.72 -10.27
C LEU A 40 -3.66 24.10 -9.59
N GLU A 41 -3.14 25.14 -10.25
CA GLU A 41 -3.08 26.49 -9.68
C GLU A 41 -4.46 27.15 -9.53
N GLN A 42 -5.45 26.71 -10.30
CA GLN A 42 -6.83 27.20 -10.23
C GLN A 42 -7.63 26.54 -9.11
N VAL A 43 -7.10 25.47 -8.52
CA VAL A 43 -7.79 24.72 -7.46
C VAL A 43 -7.83 25.57 -6.19
N ALA A 44 -9.04 25.79 -5.70
CA ALA A 44 -9.34 26.43 -4.42
C ALA A 44 -9.93 25.45 -3.40
N GLY A 45 -10.49 24.32 -3.86
CA GLY A 45 -11.07 23.29 -3.00
C GLY A 45 -10.95 21.90 -3.60
N VAL A 46 -10.87 20.89 -2.74
CA VAL A 46 -10.91 19.47 -3.11
C VAL A 46 -11.90 18.76 -2.20
N ARG A 47 -12.69 17.84 -2.77
CA ARG A 47 -13.54 16.90 -2.04
C ARG A 47 -13.15 15.46 -2.39
N ALA A 48 -13.02 14.63 -1.37
CA ALA A 48 -12.78 13.20 -1.47
C ALA A 48 -13.95 12.44 -0.84
N GLU A 49 -14.54 11.51 -1.57
CA GLU A 49 -15.71 10.73 -1.15
C GLU A 49 -15.39 9.24 -1.27
N LEU A 50 -15.52 8.50 -0.17
CA LEU A 50 -15.17 7.08 -0.07
C LEU A 50 -16.47 6.28 0.09
N TYR A 51 -16.65 5.25 -0.75
CA TYR A 51 -17.91 4.51 -0.88
C TYR A 51 -17.75 3.04 -0.44
N GLY A 52 -18.89 2.37 -0.23
CA GLY A 52 -18.97 0.93 0.04
C GLY A 52 -18.14 0.48 1.24
N SER A 53 -17.34 -0.57 1.04
CA SER A 53 -16.46 -1.13 2.08
C SER A 53 -15.47 -0.08 2.62
N LEU A 54 -14.96 0.77 1.73
CA LEU A 54 -14.02 1.82 2.07
C LEU A 54 -14.67 2.90 2.94
N GLY A 55 -15.89 3.32 2.60
CA GLY A 55 -16.67 4.25 3.44
C GLY A 55 -17.07 3.64 4.79
N ALA A 56 -17.29 2.32 4.85
CA ALA A 56 -17.70 1.63 6.07
C ALA A 56 -16.55 1.41 7.06
N THR A 57 -15.40 0.93 6.58
CA THR A 57 -14.28 0.47 7.41
C THR A 57 -13.05 1.37 7.34
N GLY A 58 -13.03 2.35 6.43
CA GLY A 58 -11.83 3.12 6.09
C GLY A 58 -11.20 3.85 7.28
N LYS A 59 -12.00 4.30 8.25
CA LYS A 59 -11.47 4.95 9.46
C LYS A 59 -10.62 4.00 10.32
N GLY A 60 -10.98 2.71 10.40
CA GLY A 60 -10.19 1.70 11.11
C GLY A 60 -8.91 1.34 10.37
N HIS A 61 -8.94 1.41 9.03
CA HIS A 61 -7.81 1.14 8.15
C HIS A 61 -6.98 2.37 7.79
N GLY A 62 -7.29 3.54 8.35
CA GLY A 62 -6.58 4.79 8.07
C GLY A 62 -6.76 5.35 6.66
N SER A 63 -7.84 5.01 5.95
CA SER A 63 -8.14 5.55 4.61
C SER A 63 -8.28 7.07 4.61
N ASP A 64 -8.78 7.63 5.71
CA ASP A 64 -8.87 9.07 5.90
C ASP A 64 -7.48 9.72 5.88
N LYS A 65 -6.55 9.19 6.68
CA LYS A 65 -5.16 9.64 6.72
C LYS A 65 -4.48 9.44 5.37
N ALA A 66 -4.68 8.28 4.76
CA ALA A 66 -4.08 7.92 3.47
C ALA A 66 -4.47 8.89 2.35
N VAL A 67 -5.75 9.28 2.29
CA VAL A 67 -6.21 10.28 1.33
C VAL A 67 -5.53 11.63 1.55
N LEU A 68 -5.43 12.11 2.79
CA LEU A 68 -4.77 13.39 3.10
C LEU A 68 -3.30 13.39 2.68
N LEU A 69 -2.57 12.33 3.01
CA LEU A 69 -1.17 12.16 2.63
C LEU A 69 -1.01 12.12 1.11
N GLY A 70 -1.84 11.34 0.42
CA GLY A 70 -1.82 11.22 -1.04
C GLY A 70 -2.10 12.55 -1.74
N LEU A 71 -3.10 13.32 -1.28
CA LEU A 71 -3.38 14.66 -1.81
C LEU A 71 -2.19 15.62 -1.68
N GLU A 72 -1.39 15.50 -0.61
CA GLU A 72 -0.17 16.28 -0.45
C GLU A 72 1.03 15.76 -1.27
N GLY A 73 0.86 14.65 -1.99
CA GLY A 73 1.85 14.08 -2.89
C GLY A 73 2.73 12.99 -2.28
N GLU A 74 2.48 12.61 -1.03
CA GLU A 74 3.19 11.53 -0.36
C GLU A 74 2.91 10.17 -1.04
N GLN A 75 3.91 9.29 -1.00
CA GLN A 75 3.83 7.95 -1.62
C GLN A 75 4.02 6.86 -0.58
N ALA A 76 3.15 5.84 -0.57
CA ALA A 76 3.13 4.80 0.46
C ALA A 76 4.44 3.99 0.56
N ASP A 77 5.18 3.86 -0.53
CA ASP A 77 6.46 3.16 -0.65
C ASP A 77 7.67 4.02 -0.27
N VAL A 78 7.51 5.35 -0.18
CA VAL A 78 8.58 6.31 0.12
C VAL A 78 8.39 7.02 1.47
N ILE A 79 7.16 7.34 1.86
CA ILE A 79 6.86 8.13 3.06
C ILE A 79 7.41 7.50 4.34
N ASP A 80 8.18 8.27 5.12
CA ASP A 80 8.59 7.86 6.45
C ASP A 80 7.36 7.78 7.38
N PRO A 81 7.02 6.59 7.92
CA PRO A 81 5.88 6.44 8.83
C PRO A 81 5.93 7.35 10.06
N GLU A 82 7.12 7.72 10.54
CA GLU A 82 7.27 8.58 11.71
C GLU A 82 6.83 10.03 11.43
N SER A 83 6.98 10.49 10.19
CA SER A 83 6.58 11.82 9.74
C SER A 83 5.06 12.02 9.65
N ILE A 84 4.29 10.93 9.46
CA ILE A 84 2.85 10.95 9.19
C ILE A 84 2.09 11.73 10.27
N ALA A 85 2.42 11.49 11.55
CA ALA A 85 1.73 12.14 12.66
C ALA A 85 1.90 13.67 12.62
N GLY A 86 3.08 14.14 12.24
CA GLY A 86 3.39 15.56 12.10
C GLY A 86 2.62 16.21 10.95
N ILE A 87 2.59 15.56 9.78
CA ILE A 87 1.87 16.03 8.60
C ILE A 87 0.37 16.17 8.90
N LEU A 88 -0.25 15.12 9.44
CA LEU A 88 -1.68 15.12 9.77
C LEU A 88 -2.04 16.18 10.82
N ARG A 89 -1.18 16.38 11.81
CA ARG A 89 -1.37 17.44 12.82
C ARG A 89 -1.39 18.82 12.17
N ARG A 90 -0.42 19.13 11.29
CA ARG A 90 -0.37 20.41 10.56
C ARG A 90 -1.64 20.64 9.76
N ILE A 91 -2.10 19.63 9.00
CA ILE A 91 -3.32 19.74 8.18
C ILE A 91 -4.53 20.11 9.05
N ARG A 92 -4.68 19.43 10.18
CA ARG A 92 -5.81 19.61 11.11
C ARG A 92 -5.79 20.94 11.83
N GLU A 93 -4.62 21.37 12.30
CA GLU A 93 -4.46 22.63 13.05
C GLU A 93 -4.59 23.85 12.13
N SER A 94 -4.00 23.79 10.93
CA SER A 94 -4.09 24.89 9.97
C SER A 94 -5.42 24.94 9.23
N GLY A 95 -6.13 23.82 9.11
CA GLY A 95 -7.30 23.68 8.25
C GLY A 95 -6.97 23.84 6.77
N LYS A 96 -5.74 23.44 6.38
CA LYS A 96 -5.21 23.61 5.02
C LYS A 96 -4.52 22.35 4.52
N LEU A 97 -4.62 22.08 3.22
CA LEU A 97 -3.88 21.05 2.49
C LEU A 97 -2.93 21.70 1.50
N ARG A 98 -1.74 21.12 1.32
CA ARG A 98 -0.78 21.51 0.28
C ARG A 98 -0.76 20.48 -0.82
N LEU A 99 -1.60 20.67 -1.85
CA LEU A 99 -1.70 19.77 -2.99
C LEU A 99 -0.33 19.59 -3.67
N LEU A 100 0.18 18.35 -3.70
CA LEU A 100 1.55 18.00 -4.12
C LEU A 100 2.66 18.83 -3.45
N GLY A 101 2.42 19.36 -2.25
CA GLY A 101 3.33 20.30 -1.59
C GLY A 101 3.44 21.67 -2.27
N LYS A 102 2.65 21.95 -3.32
CA LYS A 102 2.75 23.15 -4.17
C LYS A 102 1.62 24.15 -3.92
N ARG A 103 0.37 23.69 -4.00
CA ARG A 103 -0.82 24.57 -3.93
C ARG A 103 -1.52 24.42 -2.60
N GLU A 104 -1.52 25.48 -1.79
CA GLU A 104 -2.22 25.48 -0.50
C GLU A 104 -3.71 25.84 -0.67
N ILE A 105 -4.60 25.00 -0.15
CA ILE A 105 -6.05 25.20 -0.19
C ILE A 105 -6.67 25.04 1.20
N ALA A 106 -7.82 25.67 1.43
CA ALA A 106 -8.60 25.44 2.65
C ALA A 106 -9.18 24.02 2.64
N PHE A 107 -9.03 23.30 3.75
CA PHE A 107 -9.52 21.95 3.88
C PHE A 107 -10.12 21.66 5.24
N THR A 108 -11.42 21.36 5.26
CA THR A 108 -12.13 20.92 6.46
C THR A 108 -12.50 19.45 6.30
N GLU A 109 -11.81 18.54 7.01
CA GLU A 109 -12.02 17.08 6.91
C GLU A 109 -13.51 16.70 6.97
N LYS A 110 -14.27 17.25 7.91
CA LYS A 110 -15.70 16.92 8.07
C LYS A 110 -16.58 17.28 6.87
N LYS A 111 -16.17 18.26 6.06
CA LYS A 111 -16.92 18.72 4.88
C LYS A 111 -16.38 18.12 3.59
N HIS A 112 -15.06 17.96 3.51
CA HIS A 112 -14.36 17.66 2.28
C HIS A 112 -13.92 16.20 2.19
N LEU A 113 -13.93 15.44 3.29
CA LEU A 113 -13.63 14.01 3.31
C LEU A 113 -14.85 13.23 3.79
N LEU A 114 -15.65 12.73 2.85
CA LEU A 114 -16.92 12.09 3.13
C LEU A 114 -16.81 10.57 3.07
N MET A 115 -17.34 9.90 4.07
CA MET A 115 -17.34 8.44 4.19
C MET A 115 -18.78 7.92 4.04
N HIS A 116 -19.12 7.45 2.84
CA HIS A 116 -20.45 6.96 2.51
C HIS A 116 -20.58 5.47 2.84
N ARG A 117 -21.09 5.18 4.05
CA ARG A 117 -21.24 3.80 4.55
C ARG A 117 -22.30 2.96 3.84
N ARG A 118 -23.29 3.61 3.22
CA ARG A 118 -24.48 2.96 2.63
C ARG A 118 -24.64 3.20 1.13
N LYS A 119 -23.71 3.95 0.53
CA LYS A 119 -23.68 4.17 -0.92
C LYS A 119 -22.51 3.39 -1.49
N SER A 120 -22.71 2.73 -2.62
CA SER A 120 -21.67 2.08 -3.40
C SER A 120 -21.55 2.77 -4.75
N LEU A 121 -20.39 2.59 -5.38
CA LEU A 121 -20.22 2.87 -6.79
C LEU A 121 -20.41 1.57 -7.60
N PRO A 122 -20.78 1.62 -8.88
CA PRO A 122 -21.27 0.45 -9.61
C PRO A 122 -20.23 -0.66 -9.86
N PHE A 123 -18.95 -0.30 -10.03
CA PHE A 123 -17.95 -1.26 -10.49
C PHE A 123 -17.34 -2.10 -9.36
N HIS A 124 -16.93 -1.49 -8.24
CA HIS A 124 -16.27 -2.20 -7.15
C HIS A 124 -16.60 -1.58 -5.78
N ALA A 125 -16.60 -2.41 -4.74
CA ALA A 125 -17.00 -2.02 -3.37
C ALA A 125 -16.06 -1.01 -2.71
N ASN A 126 -14.80 -0.91 -3.17
CA ASN A 126 -13.81 0.05 -2.69
C ASN A 126 -13.72 1.24 -3.67
N GLY A 127 -14.82 1.95 -3.83
CA GLY A 127 -14.91 3.11 -4.73
C GLY A 127 -14.54 4.42 -4.05
N MET A 128 -13.92 5.31 -4.80
CA MET A 128 -13.51 6.65 -4.38
C MET A 128 -13.88 7.65 -5.47
N ARG A 129 -14.31 8.85 -5.08
CA ARG A 129 -14.49 9.99 -5.98
C ARG A 129 -13.68 11.16 -5.46
N PHE A 130 -12.93 11.79 -6.34
CA PHE A 130 -12.25 13.04 -6.06
C PHE A 130 -12.78 14.12 -6.99
N SER A 131 -13.09 15.29 -6.43
CA SER A 131 -13.56 16.45 -7.18
C SER A 131 -12.71 17.66 -6.79
N ALA A 132 -12.30 18.46 -7.78
CA ALA A 132 -11.56 19.71 -7.59
C ALA A 132 -12.44 20.89 -8.02
N PHE A 133 -12.35 21.99 -7.28
CA PHE A 133 -13.17 23.19 -7.46
C PHE A 133 -12.30 24.44 -7.53
N ASN A 134 -12.72 25.42 -8.32
CA ASN A 134 -12.12 26.75 -8.35
C ASN A 134 -12.70 27.68 -7.27
N GLU A 135 -12.27 28.95 -7.25
CA GLU A 135 -12.71 29.94 -6.27
C GLU A 135 -14.21 30.29 -6.34
N SER A 136 -14.87 29.99 -7.46
CA SER A 136 -16.32 30.18 -7.64
C SER A 136 -17.13 28.92 -7.32
N ASP A 137 -16.52 27.92 -6.67
CA ASP A 137 -17.09 26.59 -6.42
C ASP A 137 -17.48 25.81 -7.71
N ALA A 138 -16.98 26.21 -8.88
CA ALA A 138 -17.18 25.46 -10.11
C ALA A 138 -16.22 24.27 -10.18
N THR A 139 -16.73 23.10 -10.59
CA THR A 139 -15.94 21.88 -10.74
C THR A 139 -14.93 22.05 -11.88
N LEU A 140 -13.64 21.87 -11.56
CA LEU A 140 -12.55 21.82 -12.53
C LEU A 140 -12.36 20.41 -13.09
N ASP A 141 -12.40 19.40 -12.23
CA ASP A 141 -12.30 17.99 -12.60
C ASP A 141 -13.01 17.11 -11.56
N GLU A 142 -13.49 15.96 -12.00
CA GLU A 142 -14.06 14.91 -11.15
C GLU A 142 -13.68 13.53 -11.69
N ARG A 143 -13.08 12.71 -10.84
CA ARG A 143 -12.65 11.35 -11.20
C ARG A 143 -13.06 10.34 -10.17
N VAL A 144 -13.34 9.14 -10.67
CA VAL A 144 -13.68 7.96 -9.86
C VAL A 144 -12.57 6.94 -9.99
N TYR A 145 -12.17 6.37 -8.84
CA TYR A 145 -11.15 5.35 -8.73
C TYR A 145 -11.66 4.16 -7.91
N TYR A 146 -11.11 2.99 -8.17
CA TYR A 146 -11.42 1.76 -7.45
C TYR A 146 -10.14 1.09 -6.96
N SER A 147 -10.09 0.77 -5.67
CA SER A 147 -8.99 -0.02 -5.09
C SER A 147 -9.35 -1.50 -5.14
N VAL A 148 -8.77 -2.22 -6.10
CA VAL A 148 -9.19 -3.59 -6.48
C VAL A 148 -8.39 -4.72 -5.80
N GLY A 149 -7.37 -4.38 -4.99
CA GLY A 149 -6.57 -5.36 -4.24
C GLY A 149 -5.07 -5.13 -4.43
N GLY A 150 -4.22 -5.63 -3.51
CA GLY A 150 -2.75 -5.50 -3.61
C GLY A 150 -2.20 -4.07 -3.70
N GLY A 151 -3.00 -3.05 -3.39
CA GLY A 151 -2.65 -1.63 -3.57
C GLY A 151 -2.77 -1.13 -5.02
N PHE A 152 -3.36 -1.91 -5.93
CA PHE A 152 -3.71 -1.48 -7.28
C PHE A 152 -4.96 -0.58 -7.27
N VAL A 153 -4.93 0.44 -8.12
CA VAL A 153 -6.01 1.40 -8.32
C VAL A 153 -6.31 1.45 -9.81
N VAL A 154 -7.59 1.37 -10.16
CA VAL A 154 -8.07 1.58 -11.54
C VAL A 154 -8.99 2.79 -11.57
N ASP A 155 -8.91 3.58 -12.63
CA ASP A 155 -9.88 4.66 -12.86
C ASP A 155 -11.18 4.10 -13.46
N GLU A 156 -12.25 4.88 -13.42
CA GLU A 156 -13.55 4.43 -13.97
C GLU A 156 -13.53 4.21 -15.48
N GLN A 157 -12.65 4.88 -16.22
CA GLN A 157 -12.55 4.73 -17.67
C GLN A 157 -11.93 3.38 -18.04
N ALA A 158 -10.83 3.00 -17.38
CA ALA A 158 -10.21 1.67 -17.50
C ALA A 158 -11.14 0.56 -16.97
N ALA A 159 -11.92 0.84 -15.93
CA ALA A 159 -12.91 -0.09 -15.39
C ALA A 159 -14.05 -0.44 -16.37
N ARG A 160 -14.32 0.41 -17.38
CA ARG A 160 -15.35 0.16 -18.41
C ARG A 160 -14.79 -0.51 -19.68
N GLY A 161 -13.47 -0.71 -19.77
CA GLY A 161 -12.85 -1.46 -20.87
C GLY A 161 -13.00 -2.98 -20.71
N ASP A 162 -12.74 -3.72 -21.78
CA ASP A 162 -12.89 -5.19 -21.81
C ASP A 162 -11.94 -5.95 -20.86
N ASP A 163 -10.86 -5.31 -20.38
CA ASP A 163 -9.95 -5.88 -19.37
C ASP A 163 -9.25 -4.78 -18.53
N PRO A 164 -9.85 -4.37 -17.40
CA PRO A 164 -9.40 -3.23 -16.56
C PRO A 164 -8.02 -3.37 -15.92
N LEU A 165 -7.45 -4.57 -15.91
CA LEU A 165 -6.17 -4.86 -15.29
C LEU A 165 -5.05 -5.07 -16.32
N THR A 166 -5.37 -5.29 -17.60
CA THR A 166 -4.37 -5.42 -18.67
C THR A 166 -3.82 -4.06 -19.12
N THR A 167 -2.89 -3.54 -18.33
CA THR A 167 -2.05 -2.41 -18.77
C THR A 167 -0.70 -2.86 -19.31
N ASP A 168 -0.32 -4.13 -19.10
CA ASP A 168 1.00 -4.64 -19.47
C ASP A 168 0.93 -5.75 -20.54
N ALA A 169 1.49 -5.44 -21.72
CA ALA A 169 1.60 -6.33 -22.87
C ALA A 169 3.00 -6.95 -23.00
N THR A 170 3.82 -6.91 -21.94
CA THR A 170 5.19 -7.46 -21.94
C THR A 170 5.18 -8.93 -22.34
N MET A 171 5.93 -9.26 -23.40
CA MET A 171 6.10 -10.63 -23.85
C MET A 171 7.18 -11.32 -23.02
N LEU A 172 6.79 -12.29 -22.21
CA LEU A 172 7.71 -13.07 -21.39
C LEU A 172 8.44 -14.12 -22.24
N PRO A 173 9.76 -14.31 -22.05
CA PRO A 173 10.53 -15.39 -22.69
C PRO A 173 10.04 -16.79 -22.35
N TYR A 174 9.62 -17.00 -21.10
CA TYR A 174 9.18 -18.30 -20.57
C TYR A 174 7.81 -18.18 -19.90
N PRO A 175 6.73 -17.92 -20.67
CA PRO A 175 5.39 -17.77 -20.10
C PRO A 175 4.85 -19.12 -19.62
N PHE A 176 4.19 -19.14 -18.47
CA PHE A 176 3.51 -20.32 -17.94
C PHE A 176 2.19 -19.94 -17.27
N SER A 177 1.22 -20.85 -17.33
CA SER A 177 -0.11 -20.71 -16.73
C SER A 177 -0.44 -21.83 -15.73
N SER A 178 0.43 -22.85 -15.64
CA SER A 178 0.29 -23.96 -14.70
C SER A 178 1.64 -24.43 -14.15
N ALA A 179 1.61 -25.13 -13.00
CA ALA A 179 2.79 -25.75 -12.44
C ALA A 179 3.42 -26.78 -13.38
N ALA A 180 2.60 -27.51 -14.15
CA ALA A 180 3.07 -28.49 -15.13
C ALA A 180 3.86 -27.83 -16.26
N GLU A 181 3.38 -26.69 -16.78
CA GLU A 181 4.09 -25.90 -17.80
C GLU A 181 5.41 -25.35 -17.26
N LEU A 182 5.42 -24.81 -16.04
CA LEU A 182 6.63 -24.31 -15.40
C LEU A 182 7.71 -25.40 -15.27
N LEU A 183 7.32 -26.59 -14.79
CA LEU A 183 8.26 -27.72 -14.66
C LEU A 183 8.77 -28.22 -16.01
N LYS A 184 7.90 -28.24 -17.02
CA LYS A 184 8.27 -28.58 -18.40
C LYS A 184 9.32 -27.60 -18.94
N LEU A 185 9.11 -26.29 -18.77
CA LEU A 185 10.08 -25.26 -19.18
C LEU A 185 11.41 -25.39 -18.44
N CYS A 186 11.39 -25.70 -17.14
CA CYS A 186 12.61 -25.93 -16.36
C CYS A 186 13.44 -27.09 -16.94
N ALA A 187 12.78 -28.19 -17.29
CA ALA A 187 13.42 -29.34 -17.90
C ALA A 187 13.93 -29.06 -19.32
N GLU A 188 13.14 -28.39 -20.15
CA GLU A 188 13.50 -28.04 -21.54
C GLU A 188 14.70 -27.09 -21.62
N HIS A 189 14.81 -26.14 -20.69
CA HIS A 189 15.88 -25.14 -20.66
C HIS A 189 17.03 -25.48 -19.71
N ASN A 190 16.98 -26.63 -19.03
CA ASN A 190 17.94 -27.02 -18.00
C ASN A 190 18.20 -25.88 -16.98
N ALA A 191 17.11 -25.28 -16.49
CA ALA A 191 17.12 -24.10 -15.65
C ALA A 191 16.25 -24.32 -14.40
N SER A 192 16.63 -23.70 -13.29
CA SER A 192 15.78 -23.65 -12.09
C SER A 192 14.59 -22.72 -12.29
N ILE A 193 13.56 -22.87 -11.45
CA ILE A 193 12.41 -21.94 -11.41
C ILE A 193 12.90 -20.49 -11.26
N SER A 194 13.87 -20.24 -10.37
CA SER A 194 14.39 -18.89 -10.13
C SER A 194 15.12 -18.30 -11.35
N GLN A 195 15.80 -19.13 -12.14
CA GLN A 195 16.44 -18.69 -13.38
C GLN A 195 15.41 -18.32 -14.45
N LEU A 196 14.34 -19.12 -14.61
CA LEU A 196 13.25 -18.80 -15.54
C LEU A 196 12.50 -17.53 -15.10
N VAL A 197 12.18 -17.40 -13.81
CA VAL A 197 11.51 -16.21 -13.27
C VAL A 197 12.40 -14.97 -13.43
N LEU A 198 13.71 -15.07 -13.17
CA LEU A 198 14.65 -13.97 -13.39
C LEU A 198 14.68 -13.52 -14.86
N ALA A 199 14.73 -14.47 -15.80
CA ALA A 199 14.70 -14.15 -17.23
C ALA A 199 13.37 -13.48 -17.64
N ASN A 200 12.25 -13.91 -17.07
CA ASN A 200 10.95 -13.25 -17.24
C ASN A 200 10.94 -11.84 -16.64
N GLU A 201 11.54 -11.62 -15.46
CA GLU A 201 11.65 -10.28 -14.85
C GLU A 201 12.45 -9.31 -15.73
N GLN A 202 13.48 -9.80 -16.40
CA GLN A 202 14.28 -8.98 -17.31
C GLN A 202 13.48 -8.53 -18.55
N ALA A 203 12.40 -9.23 -18.91
CA ALA A 203 11.52 -8.84 -20.01
C ALA A 203 10.79 -7.51 -19.76
N PHE A 204 10.63 -7.10 -18.50
CA PHE A 204 10.09 -5.79 -18.12
C PHE A 204 11.10 -4.63 -18.25
N GLY A 205 12.23 -4.85 -18.94
CA GLY A 205 13.24 -3.83 -19.19
C GLY A 205 14.24 -3.60 -18.05
N ARG A 206 14.31 -4.52 -17.08
CA ARG A 206 15.28 -4.48 -15.97
C ARG A 206 16.48 -5.38 -16.26
N SER A 207 17.67 -4.95 -15.87
CA SER A 207 18.85 -5.81 -15.80
C SER A 207 18.75 -6.77 -14.61
N GLU A 208 19.47 -7.90 -14.67
CA GLU A 208 19.57 -8.83 -13.54
C GLU A 208 20.07 -8.12 -12.26
N ALA A 209 21.01 -7.18 -12.41
CA ALA A 209 21.55 -6.42 -11.29
C ALA A 209 20.48 -5.55 -10.61
N GLU A 210 19.62 -4.88 -11.39
CA GLU A 210 18.50 -4.08 -10.87
C GLU A 210 17.46 -4.97 -10.17
N VAL A 211 17.12 -6.12 -10.76
CA VAL A 211 16.19 -7.08 -10.15
C VAL A 211 16.71 -7.55 -8.80
N ARG A 212 17.99 -7.95 -8.72
CA ARG A 212 18.62 -8.40 -7.47
C ARG A 212 18.71 -7.29 -6.43
N ALA A 213 19.09 -6.08 -6.83
CA ALA A 213 19.19 -4.95 -5.94
C ALA A 213 17.83 -4.61 -5.30
N GLU A 214 16.76 -4.62 -6.10
CA GLU A 214 15.42 -4.36 -5.61
C GLU A 214 14.88 -5.46 -4.70
N LEU A 215 15.15 -6.74 -5.01
CA LEU A 215 14.84 -7.85 -4.11
C LEU A 215 15.56 -7.74 -2.76
N MET A 216 16.84 -7.31 -2.77
CA MET A 216 17.59 -7.06 -1.53
C MET A 216 17.04 -5.88 -0.75
N ARG A 217 16.57 -4.82 -1.43
CA ARG A 217 15.89 -3.68 -0.79
C ARG A 217 14.61 -4.14 -0.09
N ILE A 218 13.79 -4.95 -0.77
CA ILE A 218 12.57 -5.54 -0.21
C ILE A 218 12.90 -6.40 1.03
N TRP A 219 13.90 -7.27 0.92
CA TRP A 219 14.33 -8.10 2.04
C TRP A 219 14.79 -7.26 3.23
N GLN A 220 15.59 -6.21 3.01
CA GLN A 220 16.01 -5.32 4.09
C GLN A 220 14.81 -4.65 4.78
N VAL A 221 13.80 -4.20 4.04
CA VAL A 221 12.59 -3.62 4.63
C VAL A 221 11.82 -4.65 5.46
N MET A 222 11.75 -5.91 5.05
CA MET A 222 11.15 -6.99 5.84
C MET A 222 11.92 -7.20 7.16
N GLN A 223 13.26 -7.23 7.10
CA GLN A 223 14.12 -7.38 8.28
C GLN A 223 13.98 -6.20 9.26
N ASP A 224 13.94 -4.98 8.73
CA ASP A 224 13.74 -3.78 9.54
C ASP A 224 12.35 -3.77 10.19
N CYS A 225 11.33 -4.29 9.49
CA CYS A 225 9.97 -4.44 10.01
C CYS A 225 9.94 -5.39 11.22
N VAL A 226 10.56 -6.57 11.09
CA VAL A 226 10.70 -7.53 12.20
C VAL A 226 11.43 -6.86 13.38
N THR A 227 12.54 -6.18 13.10
CA THR A 227 13.36 -5.51 14.12
C THR A 227 12.55 -4.46 14.89
N ARG A 228 11.83 -3.58 14.18
CA ARG A 228 10.94 -2.60 14.81
C ARG A 228 9.84 -3.27 15.64
N GLY A 229 9.17 -4.28 15.10
CA GLY A 229 8.12 -5.00 15.83
C GLY A 229 8.63 -5.65 17.13
N CYS A 230 9.88 -6.11 17.15
CA CYS A 230 10.53 -6.65 18.35
C CYS A 230 10.96 -5.60 19.38
N GLN A 231 10.89 -4.30 19.06
CA GLN A 231 11.27 -3.20 19.94
C GLN A 231 10.07 -2.39 20.43
N GLN A 232 9.00 -2.36 19.64
CA GLN A 232 7.81 -1.54 19.92
C GLN A 232 6.91 -2.16 20.99
N HIS A 233 6.49 -1.32 21.93
CA HIS A 233 5.61 -1.69 23.03
C HIS A 233 4.29 -0.91 22.97
N GLY A 234 3.30 -1.33 23.75
CA GLY A 234 2.05 -0.58 23.93
C GLY A 234 0.83 -1.28 23.34
N ILE A 235 -0.19 -0.49 23.01
CA ILE A 235 -1.50 -0.96 22.57
C ILE A 235 -1.70 -0.56 21.11
N LEU A 236 -2.12 -1.51 20.28
CA LEU A 236 -2.43 -1.26 18.87
C LEU A 236 -3.62 -0.31 18.72
N PRO A 237 -3.62 0.54 17.68
CA PRO A 237 -4.75 1.41 17.37
C PRO A 237 -5.99 0.59 16.94
N GLY A 238 -7.15 1.24 16.85
CA GLY A 238 -8.39 0.60 16.36
C GLY A 238 -9.41 0.20 17.43
N GLY A 239 -9.21 0.58 18.70
CA GLY A 239 -10.23 0.52 19.76
C GLY A 239 -10.42 -0.84 20.44
N MET A 240 -9.85 -1.93 19.91
CA MET A 240 -9.92 -3.28 20.49
C MET A 240 -8.97 -3.50 21.69
N LYS A 241 -8.15 -2.50 22.04
CA LYS A 241 -7.18 -2.52 23.16
C LYS A 241 -6.22 -3.73 23.12
N VAL A 242 -5.85 -4.16 21.92
CA VAL A 242 -4.92 -5.28 21.71
C VAL A 242 -3.50 -4.84 22.08
N LYS A 243 -2.86 -5.55 23.02
CA LYS A 243 -1.47 -5.29 23.39
C LYS A 243 -0.51 -5.89 22.37
N ARG A 244 0.57 -5.16 22.08
CA ARG A 244 1.74 -5.71 21.38
C ARG A 244 2.39 -6.78 22.23
N ARG A 245 2.82 -7.88 21.60
CA ARG A 245 3.39 -9.07 22.24
C ARG A 245 4.78 -9.40 21.72
N ALA A 246 5.12 -8.98 20.50
CA ALA A 246 6.39 -9.35 19.87
C ALA A 246 7.60 -8.93 20.70
N ALA A 247 7.64 -7.69 21.22
CA ALA A 247 8.79 -7.23 21.99
C ALA A 247 9.05 -8.05 23.27
N GLN A 248 7.99 -8.40 24.00
CA GLN A 248 8.11 -9.24 25.20
C GLN A 248 8.59 -10.65 24.84
N LEU A 249 8.04 -11.25 23.77
CA LEU A 249 8.43 -12.58 23.31
C LEU A 249 9.89 -12.60 22.84
N HIS A 250 10.34 -11.57 22.11
CA HIS A 250 11.73 -11.41 21.70
C HIS A 250 12.68 -11.34 22.90
N GLN A 251 12.33 -10.58 23.94
CA GLN A 251 13.12 -10.51 25.16
C GLN A 251 13.19 -11.88 25.87
N GLN A 252 12.10 -12.64 25.90
CA GLN A 252 12.08 -13.98 26.50
C GLN A 252 12.98 -14.97 25.76
N LEU A 253 12.88 -15.01 24.42
CA LEU A 253 13.66 -15.92 23.57
C LEU A 253 15.15 -15.61 23.57
N THR A 254 15.53 -14.33 23.63
CA THR A 254 16.93 -13.90 23.64
C THR A 254 17.60 -14.03 25.01
N SER A 255 16.83 -13.92 26.10
CA SER A 255 17.37 -14.04 27.47
C SER A 255 17.62 -15.48 27.92
N HIS A 256 17.04 -16.48 27.26
CA HIS A 256 17.16 -17.89 27.63
C HIS A 256 17.64 -18.78 26.45
N PRO A 257 18.84 -18.54 25.90
CA PRO A 257 19.33 -19.27 24.73
C PRO A 257 19.50 -20.79 24.99
N GLU A 258 19.71 -21.19 26.24
CA GLU A 258 19.88 -22.59 26.62
C GLU A 258 18.58 -23.41 26.55
N THR A 259 17.42 -22.74 26.64
CA THR A 259 16.11 -23.36 26.43
C THR A 259 15.94 -23.80 24.97
N ALA A 260 16.49 -23.03 24.02
CA ALA A 260 16.47 -23.36 22.60
C ALA A 260 17.26 -24.64 22.26
N MET A 261 18.27 -24.99 23.05
CA MET A 261 19.02 -26.25 22.89
C MET A 261 18.30 -27.46 23.49
N ARG A 262 17.32 -27.25 24.37
CA ARG A 262 16.61 -28.31 25.09
C ARG A 262 15.22 -28.60 24.51
N ASP A 263 14.57 -27.60 23.91
CA ASP A 263 13.23 -27.74 23.34
C ASP A 263 13.22 -27.39 21.84
N PRO A 264 13.09 -28.40 20.96
CA PRO A 264 12.96 -28.20 19.51
C PRO A 264 11.79 -27.28 19.10
N LEU A 265 10.78 -27.11 19.95
CA LEU A 265 9.63 -26.22 19.70
C LEU A 265 10.01 -24.73 19.75
N THR A 266 11.19 -24.38 20.28
CA THR A 266 11.68 -22.99 20.32
C THR A 266 11.80 -22.39 18.91
N VAL A 267 12.04 -23.20 17.88
CA VAL A 267 12.03 -22.75 16.48
C VAL A 267 10.66 -22.20 16.08
N LEU A 268 9.57 -22.81 16.54
CA LEU A 268 8.21 -22.33 16.27
C LEU A 268 7.94 -21.00 16.98
N ASP A 269 8.52 -20.78 18.17
CA ASP A 269 8.38 -19.51 18.87
C ASP A 269 9.08 -18.36 18.14
N TRP A 270 10.23 -18.62 17.50
CA TRP A 270 10.88 -17.63 16.62
C TRP A 270 10.03 -17.31 15.38
N VAL A 271 9.41 -18.33 14.76
CA VAL A 271 8.49 -18.11 13.63
C VAL A 271 7.28 -17.28 14.07
N ASN A 272 6.68 -17.62 15.21
CA ASN A 272 5.57 -16.87 15.81
C ASN A 272 5.96 -15.43 16.13
N LEU A 273 7.16 -15.22 16.68
CA LEU A 273 7.70 -13.90 16.97
C LEU A 273 7.78 -13.05 15.71
N TYR A 274 8.40 -13.55 14.65
CA TYR A 274 8.58 -12.78 13.41
C TYR A 274 7.23 -12.45 12.77
N ALA A 275 6.30 -13.41 12.75
CA ALA A 275 4.95 -13.18 12.24
C ALA A 275 4.20 -12.13 13.08
N LEU A 276 4.27 -12.20 14.41
CA LEU A 276 3.67 -11.20 15.30
C LEU A 276 4.30 -9.82 15.12
N ALA A 277 5.63 -9.73 15.07
CA ALA A 277 6.35 -8.47 14.92
C ALA A 277 5.89 -7.72 13.66
N VAL A 278 5.83 -8.41 12.52
CA VAL A 278 5.39 -7.82 11.24
C VAL A 278 3.92 -7.43 11.29
N ASN A 279 3.04 -8.28 11.81
CA ASN A 279 1.60 -8.00 11.88
C ASN A 279 1.27 -6.86 12.85
N GLU A 280 2.00 -6.74 13.96
CA GLU A 280 1.86 -5.62 14.91
C GLU A 280 2.32 -4.30 14.30
N GLU A 281 3.43 -4.29 13.55
CA GLU A 281 3.86 -3.12 12.77
C GLU A 281 2.86 -2.74 11.68
N ASN A 282 2.33 -3.72 10.94
CA ASN A 282 1.27 -3.49 9.96
C ASN A 282 0.05 -2.83 10.62
N ALA A 283 -0.47 -3.42 11.70
CA ALA A 283 -1.64 -2.91 12.40
C ALA A 283 -1.44 -1.49 12.97
N ALA A 284 -0.20 -1.13 13.31
CA ALA A 284 0.15 0.21 13.79
C ALA A 284 0.35 1.25 12.67
N GLY A 285 0.34 0.84 11.41
CA GLY A 285 0.58 1.72 10.27
C GLY A 285 2.06 1.93 9.94
N GLY A 286 2.93 1.04 10.40
CA GLY A 286 4.37 1.07 10.11
C GLY A 286 4.68 0.69 8.66
N ARG A 287 5.97 0.78 8.30
CA ARG A 287 6.47 0.33 7.00
C ARG A 287 6.45 -1.19 6.92
N VAL A 288 5.81 -1.72 5.88
CA VAL A 288 5.66 -3.16 5.61
C VAL A 288 5.87 -3.47 4.13
N VAL A 289 6.00 -4.75 3.80
CA VAL A 289 6.01 -5.25 2.42
C VAL A 289 4.82 -6.17 2.23
N THR A 290 4.10 -6.05 1.12
CA THR A 290 3.05 -7.01 0.76
C THR A 290 3.64 -8.40 0.49
N ALA A 291 2.95 -9.46 0.88
CA ALA A 291 3.38 -10.84 0.57
C ALA A 291 2.22 -11.85 0.44
N PRO A 292 1.25 -11.68 -0.49
CA PRO A 292 1.11 -10.63 -1.51
C PRO A 292 0.20 -9.45 -1.07
N THR A 293 -0.20 -9.41 0.19
CA THR A 293 -0.99 -8.32 0.79
C THR A 293 -0.35 -7.91 2.13
N ASN A 294 -0.81 -6.80 2.71
CA ASN A 294 -0.32 -6.31 4.01
C ASN A 294 -0.74 -7.18 5.20
N GLY A 295 -1.92 -7.80 5.13
CA GLY A 295 -2.51 -8.58 6.22
C GLY A 295 -2.09 -10.04 6.23
#